data_AF-A0A804UEX4-F1
#
_entry.id   AF-A0A804UEX4-F1
#
_cell.length_a   1.000
_cell.length_b   1.000
_cell.length_c   1.000
_cell.angle_alpha   90.00
_cell.angle_beta   90.00
_cell.angle_gamma   90.00
#
_symmetry.space_group_name_H-M   'P 1'
#
loop_
_entity.id
_entity.type
_entity.pdbx_description
1 polymer ?
#
loop_
_entity_poly.entity_id
_entity_poly.type
_entity_poly.pdbx_seq_one_letter_code
_entity_poly.pdbx_strand_id
1 'polypeptide(L)'
;YLPSKVPEILAIWRDDLSKINPKAAESLADPSEYPNLFEDWQVALTVEKSVASQRGNYLPADQYLNHAEKSDMTIVEAFKRMQVVQHEEPEDVAEENGELDQQVSHMHSASIAHFLRLSILLLWI
;
A
#
# COMPACT_ATOMS: atom_id res chain seq x y z
N TYR A 1 8.69 4.05 7.03
CA TYR A 1 7.83 3.89 5.84
C TYR A 1 8.51 4.53 4.63
N LEU A 2 8.78 3.76 3.56
CA LEU A 2 9.64 4.12 2.42
C LEU A 2 9.11 3.50 1.09
N PRO A 3 7.88 3.80 0.64
CA PRO A 3 7.32 3.24 -0.59
C PRO A 3 8.16 3.57 -1.84
N SER A 4 8.82 4.72 -1.92
CA SER A 4 9.70 5.09 -3.04
C SER A 4 10.86 4.12 -3.30
N LYS A 5 11.18 3.27 -2.32
CA LYS A 5 12.23 2.24 -2.42
C LYS A 5 11.73 0.90 -2.93
N VAL A 6 10.42 0.71 -3.08
CA VAL A 6 9.85 -0.55 -3.57
C VAL A 6 10.37 -0.91 -4.98
N PRO A 7 10.44 0.00 -5.97
CA PRO A 7 10.97 -0.35 -7.30
C PRO A 7 12.42 -0.87 -7.26
N GLU A 8 13.27 -0.24 -6.44
CA GLU A 8 14.66 -0.66 -6.24
C GLU A 8 14.74 -2.09 -5.65
N ILE A 9 13.91 -2.36 -4.64
CA ILE A 9 13.82 -3.69 -4.01
C ILE A 9 13.30 -4.73 -5.02
N LEU A 10 12.28 -4.39 -5.79
CA LEU A 10 11.71 -5.28 -6.80
C LEU A 10 12.73 -5.62 -7.89
N ALA A 11 13.57 -4.67 -8.32
CA ALA A 11 14.62 -4.96 -9.28
C ALA A 11 15.60 -6.03 -8.76
N ILE A 12 16.04 -5.91 -7.50
CA ILE A 12 16.91 -6.89 -6.84
C ILE A 12 16.22 -8.26 -6.75
N TRP A 13 14.95 -8.28 -6.35
CA TRP A 13 14.19 -9.52 -6.23
C TRP A 13 13.94 -10.19 -7.58
N ARG A 14 13.65 -9.42 -8.64
CA ARG A 14 13.48 -9.98 -9.99
C ARG A 14 14.77 -10.59 -10.50
N ASP A 15 15.91 -9.91 -10.31
CA ASP A 15 17.22 -10.45 -10.70
C ASP A 15 17.49 -11.78 -10.00
N ASP A 16 17.33 -11.83 -8.68
CA ASP A 16 17.62 -13.04 -7.92
C ASP A 16 16.62 -14.17 -8.18
N LEU A 17 15.32 -13.85 -8.21
CA LEU A 17 14.25 -14.83 -8.44
C LEU A 17 14.29 -15.39 -9.87
N SER A 18 14.81 -14.63 -10.84
CA SER A 18 14.95 -15.09 -12.22
C SER A 18 15.88 -16.31 -12.36
N LYS A 19 16.81 -16.50 -11.41
CA LYS A 19 17.75 -17.63 -11.38
C LYS A 19 17.07 -18.97 -11.08
N ILE A 20 15.99 -18.93 -10.29
CA ILE A 20 15.27 -20.14 -9.86
C ILE A 20 13.90 -20.28 -10.52
N ASN A 21 13.23 -19.17 -10.81
CA ASN A 21 11.89 -19.15 -11.40
C ASN A 21 11.66 -17.84 -12.18
N PRO A 22 12.04 -17.81 -13.47
CA PRO A 22 11.85 -16.65 -14.34
C PRO A 22 10.38 -16.16 -14.37
N LYS A 23 9.43 -17.09 -14.38
CA LYS A 23 8.00 -16.77 -14.43
C LYS A 23 7.51 -16.09 -13.15
N ALA A 24 8.02 -16.50 -11.99
CA ALA A 24 7.70 -15.83 -10.73
C ALA A 24 8.33 -14.43 -10.65
N ALA A 25 9.56 -14.26 -11.16
CA ALA A 25 10.20 -12.95 -11.28
C ALA A 25 9.38 -11.99 -12.15
N GLU A 26 8.89 -12.46 -13.30
CA GLU A 26 8.00 -11.68 -14.18
C GLU A 26 6.65 -11.35 -13.54
N SER A 27 6.19 -12.16 -12.58
CA SER A 27 4.92 -11.95 -11.88
C SER A 27 4.99 -10.87 -10.80
N LEU A 28 6.19 -10.39 -10.43
CA LEU A 28 6.35 -9.31 -9.46
C LEU A 28 5.97 -7.96 -10.10
N ALA A 29 4.76 -7.48 -9.86
CA ALA A 29 4.31 -6.19 -10.37
C ALA A 29 5.02 -5.01 -9.69
N ASP A 30 5.52 -4.06 -10.48
CA ASP A 30 6.03 -2.78 -9.97
C ASP A 30 4.88 -1.80 -9.72
N PRO A 31 4.74 -1.22 -8.52
CA PRO A 31 3.80 -0.15 -8.29
C PRO A 31 4.03 1.11 -9.15
N SER A 32 5.24 1.36 -9.63
CA SER A 32 5.48 2.48 -10.57
C SER A 32 4.90 2.23 -11.95
N GLU A 33 4.89 0.98 -12.40
CA GLU A 33 4.40 0.57 -13.72
C GLU A 33 2.90 0.24 -13.69
N TYR A 34 2.41 -0.30 -12.58
CA TYR A 34 1.02 -0.74 -12.41
C TYR A 34 0.37 -0.12 -11.17
N PRO A 35 0.30 1.22 -11.05
CA PRO A 35 -0.18 1.89 -9.84
C PRO A 35 -1.64 1.55 -9.49
N ASN A 36 -2.45 1.16 -10.47
CA ASN A 36 -3.84 0.73 -10.28
C ASN A 36 -3.98 -0.61 -9.53
N LEU A 37 -2.90 -1.41 -9.41
CA LEU A 37 -2.88 -2.63 -8.62
C LEU A 37 -2.59 -2.38 -7.14
N PHE A 38 -2.18 -1.16 -6.80
CA PHE A 38 -1.73 -0.79 -5.45
C PHE A 38 -2.56 0.38 -4.96
N GLU A 39 -3.58 0.07 -4.15
CA GLU A 39 -4.37 1.09 -3.48
C GLU A 39 -3.43 2.04 -2.73
N ASP A 40 -3.74 3.33 -2.82
CA ASP A 40 -2.99 4.40 -2.14
C ASP A 40 -1.54 4.57 -2.54
N TRP A 41 -1.08 3.99 -3.66
CA TRP A 41 0.32 4.15 -4.07
C TRP A 41 0.76 5.62 -4.12
N GLN A 42 -0.05 6.48 -4.74
CA GLN A 42 0.26 7.90 -4.83
C GLN A 42 0.18 8.61 -3.46
N VAL A 43 -0.77 8.21 -2.61
CA VAL A 43 -0.92 8.75 -1.24
C VAL A 43 0.27 8.33 -0.39
N ALA A 44 0.71 7.09 -0.51
CA ALA A 44 1.88 6.53 0.17
C ALA A 44 3.15 7.32 -0.16
N LEU A 45 3.37 7.68 -1.44
CA LEU A 45 4.48 8.54 -1.84
C LEU A 45 4.38 9.95 -1.24
N THR A 46 3.18 10.51 -1.13
CA THR A 46 2.96 11.81 -0.48
C THR A 46 3.21 11.75 1.02
N VAL A 47 2.70 10.72 1.71
CA VAL A 47 2.95 10.45 3.13
C VAL A 47 4.43 10.27 3.38
N GLU A 48 5.13 9.57 2.49
CA GLU A 48 6.57 9.43 2.59
C GLU A 48 7.29 10.78 2.64
N LYS A 49 6.92 11.70 1.74
CA LYS A 49 7.50 13.05 1.68
C LYS A 49 7.16 13.86 2.93
N SER A 50 5.94 13.74 3.45
CA SER A 50 5.51 14.52 4.62
C SER A 50 6.23 14.08 5.90
N VAL A 51 6.49 12.78 6.07
CA VAL A 51 7.20 12.26 7.24
C VAL A 51 8.73 12.28 7.08
N ALA A 52 9.24 12.68 5.91
CA ALA A 52 10.68 12.65 5.62
C ALA A 52 11.50 13.52 6.58
N SER A 53 10.98 14.68 6.99
CA SER A 53 11.65 15.59 7.93
C SER A 53 11.74 15.05 9.35
N GLN A 54 10.88 14.09 9.72
CA GLN A 54 10.88 13.44 11.03
C GLN A 54 11.82 12.23 11.07
N ARG A 55 12.36 11.80 9.93
CA ARG A 55 13.29 10.66 9.85
C ARG A 55 14.57 11.00 10.59
N GLY A 56 15.01 10.09 11.46
CA GLY A 56 16.20 10.28 12.29
C GLY A 56 15.88 10.84 13.69
N ASN A 57 14.68 11.37 13.91
CA ASN A 57 14.26 11.84 15.23
C ASN A 57 13.64 10.67 16.01
N TYR A 58 14.49 9.94 16.71
CA TYR A 58 14.07 8.81 17.54
C TYR A 58 13.85 9.26 18.98
N LEU A 59 12.74 8.82 19.58
CA LEU A 59 12.52 9.01 21.00
C LEU A 59 13.46 8.10 21.81
N PRO A 60 13.91 8.55 22.98
CA PRO A 60 14.60 7.71 23.95
C PRO A 60 13.83 6.42 24.26
N ALA A 61 14.54 5.31 24.41
CA ALA A 61 13.94 3.99 24.60
C ALA A 61 13.16 3.85 25.93
N ASP A 62 13.52 4.62 26.95
CA ASP A 62 12.81 4.68 28.24
C ASP A 62 11.38 5.26 28.12
N GLN A 63 11.10 6.04 27.08
CA GLN A 63 9.77 6.58 26.80
C GLN A 63 8.84 5.60 26.07
N TYR A 64 9.26 4.35 25.84
CA TYR A 64 8.47 3.36 25.10
C TYR A 64 7.06 3.19 25.65
N LEU A 65 6.89 3.08 26.97
CA LEU A 65 5.57 2.88 27.59
C LEU A 65 4.60 4.04 27.34
N ASN A 66 5.10 5.26 27.11
CA ASN A 66 4.26 6.42 26.77
C ASN A 66 3.73 6.39 25.33
N HIS A 67 4.34 5.58 24.46
CA HIS A 67 4.02 5.47 23.03
C HIS A 67 3.70 4.03 22.60
N ALA A 68 3.57 3.12 23.56
CA ALA A 68 3.27 1.72 23.30
C ALA A 68 1.82 1.53 22.85
N GLU A 69 0.92 2.39 23.33
CA GLU A 69 -0.46 2.46 22.85
C GLU A 69 -0.44 3.01 21.42
N LYS A 70 -0.61 2.11 20.47
CA LYS A 70 -0.71 2.44 19.04
C LYS A 70 -2.16 2.29 18.64
N SER A 71 -2.65 3.22 17.83
CA SER A 71 -3.86 2.99 17.07
C SER A 71 -3.59 1.91 16.02
N ASP A 72 -4.59 1.08 15.72
CA ASP A 72 -4.54 0.11 14.61
C ASP A 72 -4.54 0.81 13.22
N MET A 73 -4.58 2.14 13.21
CA MET A 73 -4.62 2.98 12.03
C MET A 73 -3.27 3.03 11.33
N THR A 74 -3.26 2.82 10.02
CA THR A 74 -2.07 3.03 9.21
C THR A 74 -1.81 4.53 9.03
N ILE A 75 -0.55 4.93 8.92
CA ILE A 75 -0.19 6.34 8.66
C ILE A 75 -0.81 6.90 7.36
N VAL A 76 -1.07 6.04 6.37
CA VAL A 76 -1.75 6.39 5.12
C VAL A 76 -3.22 6.74 5.37
N GLU A 77 -3.91 5.93 6.17
CA GLU A 77 -5.30 6.16 6.56
C GLU A 77 -5.43 7.41 7.44
N ALA A 78 -4.49 7.60 8.38
CA ALA A 78 -4.43 8.81 9.20
C ALA A 78 -4.25 10.07 8.33
N PHE A 79 -3.38 10.01 7.32
CA PHE A 79 -3.17 11.10 6.39
C PHE A 79 -4.42 11.39 5.53
N LYS A 80 -5.12 10.36 5.05
CA LYS A 80 -6.40 10.51 4.33
C LYS A 80 -7.44 11.24 5.18
N ARG A 81 -7.61 10.84 6.44
CA ARG A 81 -8.57 11.47 7.37
C ARG A 81 -8.27 12.95 7.60
N MET A 82 -7.00 13.32 7.72
CA MET A 82 -6.59 14.73 7.87
C MET A 82 -6.90 15.60 6.63
N GLN A 83 -6.96 14.99 5.43
CA GLN A 83 -7.35 15.71 4.21
C GLN A 83 -8.87 15.85 4.08
N VAL A 84 -9.63 14.84 4.51
CA VAL A 84 -11.11 14.89 4.49
C VAL A 84 -11.64 15.98 5.41
N VAL A 85 -11.07 16.14 6.61
CA VAL A 85 -11.46 17.22 7.55
C VAL A 85 -11.21 18.62 6.97
N GLN A 86 -10.31 18.76 5.98
CA GLN A 86 -10.10 20.04 5.29
C GLN A 86 -11.10 20.28 4.13
N HIS A 87 -11.80 19.24 3.67
CA HIS A 87 -12.75 19.28 2.55
C HIS A 87 -14.17 18.87 2.97
N GLU A 88 -14.54 19.07 4.23
CA GLU A 88 -15.96 19.06 4.63
C GLU A 88 -16.65 20.31 4.05
N GLU A 89 -16.91 20.29 2.74
CA GLU A 89 -17.91 21.14 2.11
C GLU A 89 -19.30 20.50 2.34
N PRO A 90 -20.33 21.30 2.67
CA PRO A 90 -21.57 20.79 3.23
C PRO A 90 -22.33 19.93 2.21
N GLU A 91 -22.78 18.78 2.71
CA GLU A 91 -23.62 17.81 2.04
C GLU A 91 -24.94 18.44 1.57
N ASP A 92 -25.02 18.87 0.31
CA ASP A 92 -26.30 19.02 -0.38
C ASP A 92 -26.64 17.70 -1.08
N VAL A 93 -27.51 16.96 -0.40
CA VAL A 93 -28.20 15.76 -0.87
C VAL A 93 -29.07 16.07 -2.09
N ALA A 94 -28.73 15.48 -3.24
CA ALA A 94 -29.68 15.26 -4.33
C ALA A 94 -29.38 13.90 -4.96
N GLU A 95 -30.19 12.93 -4.56
CA GLU A 95 -30.36 11.60 -5.13
C GLU A 95 -30.58 11.66 -6.65
N GLU A 96 -30.01 10.71 -7.41
CA GLU A 96 -30.76 9.83 -8.32
C GLU A 96 -29.84 8.81 -9.05
N ASN A 97 -29.94 7.56 -8.60
CA ASN A 97 -29.90 6.28 -9.32
C ASN A 97 -29.03 6.11 -10.60
N GLY A 98 -28.07 5.18 -10.49
CA GLY A 98 -27.38 4.59 -11.64
C GLY A 98 -26.68 3.28 -11.26
N GLU A 99 -27.45 2.22 -11.09
CA GLU A 99 -26.99 0.82 -10.95
C GLU A 99 -26.11 0.43 -12.16
N LEU A 100 -24.82 0.19 -11.94
CA LEU A 100 -23.94 -0.46 -12.92
C LEU A 100 -23.19 -1.61 -12.26
N ASP A 101 -23.69 -2.81 -12.55
CA ASP A 101 -23.07 -4.11 -12.28
C ASP A 101 -21.59 -4.12 -12.70
N GLN A 102 -20.68 -4.02 -11.71
CA GLN A 102 -19.25 -4.30 -11.87
C GLN A 102 -18.73 -5.33 -10.86
N GLN A 103 -19.62 -6.18 -10.31
CA GLN A 103 -19.21 -7.16 -9.29
C GLN A 103 -18.34 -8.32 -9.80
N VAL A 104 -18.15 -8.50 -11.11
CA VAL A 104 -17.38 -9.64 -11.64
C VAL A 104 -15.88 -9.34 -11.82
N SER A 105 -15.45 -8.08 -11.85
CA SER A 105 -14.03 -7.74 -12.01
C SER A 105 -13.21 -7.90 -10.71
N HIS A 106 -13.78 -7.46 -9.58
CA HIS A 106 -13.04 -7.39 -8.33
C HIS A 106 -12.71 -8.77 -7.72
N MET A 107 -13.59 -9.76 -7.92
CA MET A 107 -13.41 -11.08 -7.33
C MET A 107 -12.25 -11.85 -7.98
N HIS A 108 -12.03 -11.68 -9.28
CA HIS A 108 -10.93 -12.34 -9.99
C HIS A 108 -9.56 -11.73 -9.64
N SER A 109 -9.48 -10.40 -9.47
CA SER A 109 -8.25 -9.72 -9.07
C SER A 109 -7.76 -10.15 -7.68
N ALA A 110 -8.66 -10.14 -6.68
CA ALA A 110 -8.33 -10.51 -5.31
C ALA A 110 -7.91 -11.99 -5.17
N SER A 111 -8.58 -12.89 -5.91
CA SER A 111 -8.26 -14.32 -5.90
C SER A 111 -6.87 -14.60 -6.47
N ILE A 112 -6.48 -13.94 -7.57
CA ILE A 112 -5.15 -14.12 -8.17
C ILE A 112 -4.05 -13.56 -7.26
N ALA A 113 -4.26 -12.39 -6.65
CA ALA A 113 -3.29 -11.79 -5.73
C ALA A 113 -3.03 -12.68 -4.50
N HIS A 114 -4.08 -13.31 -3.96
CA HIS A 114 -3.93 -14.25 -2.85
C HIS A 114 -3.20 -15.53 -3.28
N PHE A 115 -3.51 -16.07 -4.48
CA PHE A 115 -2.82 -17.24 -5.02
C PHE A 115 -1.31 -16.99 -5.27
N LEU A 116 -0.94 -15.80 -5.74
CA LEU A 116 0.47 -15.43 -5.92
C LEU A 116 1.19 -15.23 -4.58
N ARG A 117 0.55 -14.59 -3.59
CA ARG A 117 1.11 -14.46 -2.23
C ARG A 117 1.30 -15.82 -1.55
N LEU A 118 0.34 -16.74 -1.70
CA LEU A 118 0.43 -18.07 -1.11
C LEU A 118 1.47 -18.94 -1.82
N SER A 119 1.62 -18.81 -3.15
CA SER A 119 2.61 -19.56 -3.92
C SER A 119 4.06 -19.15 -3.60
N ILE A 120 4.31 -17.89 -3.28
CA ILE A 120 5.64 -17.43 -2.85
C ILE A 120 5.98 -17.96 -1.46
N LEU A 121 5.00 -18.05 -0.55
CA LEU A 121 5.22 -18.57 0.80
C LEU A 121 5.46 -20.10 0.82
N LEU A 122 4.79 -20.84 -0.07
CA LEU A 122 4.89 -22.30 -0.14
C LEU A 122 6.17 -22.81 -0.80
N LEU A 123 6.88 -21.98 -1.57
CA LEU A 123 8.18 -22.34 -2.15
C LEU A 123 9.35 -22.15 -1.17
N TRP A 124 9.10 -21.70 0.05
CA TRP A 124 10.13 -21.53 1.07
C TRP A 124 9.90 -22.34 2.36
N ILE A 125 8.95 -23.28 2.34
CA ILE A 125 8.79 -24.38 3.31
C ILE A 125 9.20 -25.68 2.63
#